data_AF-A0A661CQT5-F1
#
_entry.id   AF-A0A661CQT5-F1
#
_cell.length_a   1.000
_cell.length_b   1.000
_cell.length_c   1.000
_cell.angle_alpha   90.00
_cell.angle_beta   90.00
_cell.angle_gamma   90.00
#
_symmetry.space_group_name_H-M   'P 1'
#
loop_
_entity.id
_entity.type
_entity.pdbx_description
1 polymer ?
#
loop_
_entity_poly.entity_id
_entity_poly.type
_entity_poly.pdbx_seq_one_letter_code
_entity_poly.pdbx_strand_id
1 'polypeptide(L)'
;MVYFGSGLGVWLFARESYHYGASGLTHGLMFFLFLIGVLRRDKPAMALSLIVFFLYGSMVWGILPTEEEISFETHLFGALMGIICAIIFRNKDPKPPEKKYSWEQDEDAVEENVSELKM
;
A
#
# COMPACT_ATOMS: atom_id res chain seq x y z
N MET A 1 -11.73 -8.18 -2.19
CA MET A 1 -12.06 -7.09 -3.15
C MET A 1 -11.19 -7.20 -4.39
N VAL A 2 -9.85 -7.23 -4.26
CA VAL A 2 -8.91 -7.42 -5.39
C VAL A 2 -9.31 -8.57 -6.31
N TYR A 3 -9.44 -9.80 -5.80
CA TYR A 3 -9.80 -10.98 -6.60
C TYR A 3 -11.07 -10.79 -7.45
N PHE A 4 -12.18 -10.42 -6.80
CA PHE A 4 -13.47 -10.25 -7.49
C PHE A 4 -13.46 -9.05 -8.43
N GLY A 5 -12.86 -7.93 -8.01
CA GLY A 5 -12.82 -6.72 -8.80
C GLY A 5 -11.91 -6.84 -10.03
N SER A 6 -10.78 -7.54 -9.93
CA SER A 6 -9.93 -7.84 -11.07
C SER A 6 -10.62 -8.77 -12.05
N GLY A 7 -11.27 -9.83 -11.57
CA GLY A 7 -12.04 -10.75 -12.41
C GLY A 7 -13.20 -10.06 -13.13
N LEU A 8 -13.94 -9.19 -12.44
CA LEU A 8 -15.02 -8.42 -13.05
C LEU A 8 -14.53 -7.44 -14.10
N GLY A 9 -13.41 -6.75 -13.85
CA GLY A 9 -12.80 -5.84 -14.82
C GLY A 9 -12.35 -6.57 -16.08
N VAL A 10 -11.67 -7.72 -15.92
CA VAL A 10 -11.27 -8.57 -17.05
C VAL A 10 -12.50 -9.05 -17.82
N TRP A 11 -13.55 -9.53 -17.14
CA TRP A 11 -14.76 -10.03 -17.80
C TRP A 11 -15.48 -8.97 -18.66
N LEU A 12 -15.45 -7.71 -18.23
CA LEU A 12 -16.14 -6.62 -18.94
C LEU A 12 -15.31 -5.99 -20.07
N PHE A 13 -13.99 -5.96 -19.94
CA PHE A 13 -13.15 -5.08 -20.76
C PHE A 13 -11.93 -5.75 -21.40
N ALA A 14 -11.60 -6.99 -21.01
CA ALA A 14 -10.42 -7.63 -21.57
C ALA A 14 -10.67 -8.16 -22.98
N ARG A 15 -9.60 -8.26 -23.77
CA ARG A 15 -9.64 -8.82 -25.12
C ARG A 15 -9.98 -10.31 -25.10
N GLU A 16 -10.41 -10.84 -26.24
CA GLU A 16 -10.60 -12.29 -26.42
C GLU A 16 -9.26 -13.02 -26.39
N SER A 17 -8.80 -13.35 -25.19
CA SER A 17 -7.58 -14.11 -24.95
C SER A 17 -7.69 -14.91 -23.65
N TYR A 18 -6.76 -15.84 -23.46
CA TYR A 18 -6.72 -16.66 -22.26
C TYR A 18 -6.15 -15.88 -21.08
N HIS A 19 -7.04 -15.49 -20.15
CA HIS A 19 -6.68 -14.82 -18.91
C HIS A 19 -6.68 -15.81 -17.74
N TYR A 20 -5.58 -16.55 -17.57
CA TYR A 20 -5.40 -17.47 -16.46
C TYR A 20 -4.33 -16.97 -15.49
N GLY A 21 -4.59 -17.14 -14.18
CA GLY A 21 -3.55 -17.04 -13.16
C GLY A 21 -3.89 -16.13 -11.98
N ALA A 22 -3.06 -16.23 -10.95
CA ALA A 22 -3.15 -15.43 -9.73
C ALA A 22 -2.45 -14.05 -9.85
N SER A 23 -1.94 -13.70 -11.04
CA SER A 23 -1.12 -12.51 -11.24
C SER A 23 -1.89 -11.20 -11.02
N GLY A 24 -3.21 -11.20 -11.23
CA GLY A 24 -4.05 -10.05 -10.87
C GLY A 24 -4.07 -9.79 -9.36
N LEU A 25 -4.04 -10.84 -8.53
CA LEU A 25 -3.91 -10.67 -7.08
C LEU A 25 -2.54 -10.11 -6.71
N THR A 26 -1.45 -10.59 -7.31
CA THR A 26 -0.11 -10.11 -6.96
C THR A 26 0.07 -8.65 -7.33
N HIS A 27 -0.39 -8.23 -8.51
CA HIS A 27 -0.39 -6.81 -8.90
C HIS A 27 -1.29 -5.97 -7.98
N GLY A 28 -2.50 -6.45 -7.66
CA GLY A 28 -3.37 -5.73 -6.74
C GLY A 28 -2.80 -5.61 -5.32
N LEU A 29 -2.13 -6.64 -4.80
CA LEU A 29 -1.44 -6.58 -3.51
C LEU A 29 -0.24 -5.64 -3.53
N MET A 30 0.58 -5.70 -4.58
CA MET A 30 1.74 -4.81 -4.72
C MET A 30 1.29 -3.34 -4.70
N PHE A 31 0.35 -2.96 -5.56
CA PHE A 31 -0.17 -1.59 -5.63
C PHE A 31 -0.92 -1.17 -4.36
N PHE A 32 -1.67 -2.10 -3.73
CA PHE A 32 -2.32 -1.84 -2.45
C PHE A 32 -1.28 -1.51 -1.36
N LEU A 33 -0.28 -2.38 -1.16
CA LEU A 33 0.73 -2.23 -0.11
C LEU A 33 1.62 -1.00 -0.31
N PHE A 34 1.98 -0.71 -1.56
CA PHE A 34 2.69 0.52 -1.89
C PHE A 34 1.84 1.75 -1.54
N LEU A 35 0.63 1.83 -2.10
CA LEU A 35 -0.18 3.03 -1.96
C LEU A 35 -0.71 3.24 -0.54
N ILE A 36 -1.08 2.17 0.18
CA ILE A 36 -1.52 2.29 1.58
C ILE A 36 -0.41 2.82 2.46
N GLY A 37 0.85 2.40 2.25
CA GLY A 37 1.99 2.92 3.01
C GLY A 37 2.21 4.41 2.75
N VAL A 38 2.22 4.81 1.47
CA VAL A 38 2.33 6.22 1.05
C VAL A 38 1.19 7.08 1.62
N LEU A 39 -0.04 6.56 1.64
CA LEU A 39 -1.22 7.29 2.10
C LEU A 39 -1.27 7.44 3.63
N ARG A 40 -0.89 6.39 4.38
CA ARG A 40 -0.94 6.41 5.84
C ARG A 40 0.15 7.28 6.47
N ARG A 41 1.32 7.36 5.83
CA ARG A 41 2.47 8.18 6.27
C ARG A 41 2.97 7.88 7.68
N ASP A 42 2.71 6.68 8.21
CA ASP A 42 3.35 6.20 9.43
C ASP A 42 4.64 5.44 9.09
N LYS A 43 5.61 5.45 10.02
CA LYS A 43 6.96 4.92 9.77
C LYS A 43 6.94 3.43 9.35
N PRO A 44 6.21 2.52 10.03
CA PRO A 44 6.12 1.13 9.60
C PRO A 44 5.52 0.95 8.21
N ALA A 45 4.40 1.62 7.91
CA ALA A 45 3.74 1.46 6.62
C ALA A 45 4.59 2.04 5.47
N MET A 46 5.29 3.14 5.69
CA MET A 46 6.25 3.70 4.72
C MET A 46 7.42 2.75 4.46
N ALA A 47 7.99 2.15 5.51
CA ALA A 47 9.07 1.16 5.36
C ALA A 47 8.60 -0.06 4.55
N LEU A 48 7.41 -0.58 4.86
CA LEU A 48 6.81 -1.69 4.12
C LEU A 48 6.60 -1.33 2.64
N SER A 49 6.06 -0.14 2.35
CA SER A 49 5.87 0.36 1.00
C SER A 49 7.19 0.43 0.22
N LEU A 50 8.26 0.93 0.84
CA LEU A 50 9.58 1.01 0.21
C LEU A 50 10.16 -0.39 -0.07
N ILE A 51 10.04 -1.32 0.86
CA ILE A 51 10.49 -2.71 0.67
C ILE A 51 9.73 -3.37 -0.48
N VAL A 52 8.40 -3.24 -0.49
CA VAL A 52 7.55 -3.81 -1.54
C VAL A 52 7.91 -3.21 -2.90
N PHE A 53 8.07 -1.88 -2.99
CA PHE A 53 8.43 -1.23 -4.23
C PHE A 53 9.86 -1.56 -4.69
N PHE A 54 10.80 -1.72 -3.76
CA PHE A 54 12.16 -2.12 -4.11
C PHE A 54 12.21 -3.53 -4.69
N LEU A 55 11.50 -4.49 -4.07
CA LEU A 55 11.50 -5.88 -4.49
C LEU A 55 10.62 -6.16 -5.70
N TYR A 56 9.51 -5.43 -5.85
CA TYR A 56 8.44 -5.71 -6.82
C TYR A 56 8.07 -4.52 -7.70
N GLY A 57 8.82 -3.41 -7.66
CA GLY A 57 8.51 -2.19 -8.42
C GLY A 57 8.53 -2.38 -9.94
N SER A 58 9.29 -3.38 -10.43
CA SER A 58 9.27 -3.76 -11.85
C SER A 58 7.88 -4.24 -12.32
N MET A 59 7.00 -4.68 -11.43
CA MET A 59 5.63 -5.07 -11.77
C MET A 59 4.78 -3.91 -12.31
N VAL A 60 5.22 -2.65 -12.15
CA VAL A 60 4.59 -1.49 -12.81
C VAL A 60 4.68 -1.59 -14.33
N TRP A 61 5.70 -2.24 -14.88
CA TRP A 61 5.78 -2.47 -16.33
C TRP A 61 4.77 -3.53 -16.80
N GLY A 62 4.41 -4.49 -15.93
CA GLY A 62 3.49 -5.58 -16.26
C GLY A 62 2.04 -5.17 -16.48
N ILE A 63 1.65 -3.93 -16.13
CA ILE A 63 0.30 -3.41 -16.40
C ILE A 63 0.19 -2.75 -17.79
N LEU A 64 1.31 -2.62 -18.51
CA LEU A 64 1.34 -2.05 -19.85
C LEU A 64 1.18 -3.15 -20.90
N PRO A 65 0.57 -2.85 -22.07
CA PRO A 65 0.44 -3.79 -23.17
C PRO A 65 1.76 -3.92 -23.96
N THR A 66 2.78 -4.50 -23.35
CA THR A 66 4.12 -4.66 -23.97
C THR A 66 4.31 -5.98 -24.71
N GLU A 67 3.64 -7.05 -24.26
CA GLU A 67 3.75 -8.38 -24.83
C GLU A 67 2.37 -9.00 -25.02
N GLU A 68 2.07 -9.48 -26.22
CA GLU A 68 0.75 -10.05 -26.56
C GLU A 68 0.44 -11.36 -25.84
N GLU A 69 1.45 -12.08 -25.35
CA GLU A 69 1.30 -13.33 -24.60
C GLU A 69 0.98 -13.09 -23.12
N ILE A 70 1.22 -11.87 -22.62
CA ILE A 70 0.96 -11.49 -21.23
C ILE A 70 -0.49 -11.00 -21.10
N SER A 71 -1.19 -11.50 -20.09
CA SER A 71 -2.50 -10.99 -19.68
C SER A 71 -2.38 -9.66 -18.92
N PHE A 72 -1.94 -8.61 -19.62
CA PHE A 72 -1.75 -7.28 -19.01
C PHE A 72 -3.05 -6.71 -18.46
N GLU A 73 -4.21 -7.06 -19.02
CA GLU A 73 -5.53 -6.64 -18.53
C GLU A 73 -5.77 -7.16 -17.11
N THR A 74 -5.41 -8.42 -16.85
CA THR A 74 -5.48 -9.03 -15.52
C THR A 74 -4.59 -8.28 -14.52
N HIS A 75 -3.40 -7.86 -14.94
CA HIS A 75 -2.48 -7.07 -14.11
C HIS A 75 -3.04 -5.67 -13.84
N LEU A 76 -3.56 -5.01 -14.88
CA LEU A 76 -4.12 -3.66 -14.82
C LEU A 76 -5.33 -3.60 -13.89
N PHE A 77 -6.32 -4.49 -14.08
CA PHE A 77 -7.50 -4.52 -13.23
C PHE A 77 -7.18 -4.98 -11.80
N GLY A 78 -6.16 -5.84 -11.63
CA GLY A 78 -5.56 -6.14 -10.34
C GLY A 78 -5.03 -4.88 -9.65
N ALA A 79 -4.15 -4.15 -10.32
CA ALA A 79 -3.53 -2.91 -9.83
C ALA A 79 -4.59 -1.84 -9.48
N LEU A 80 -5.55 -1.60 -10.37
CA LEU A 80 -6.66 -0.65 -10.15
C LEU A 80 -7.46 -1.01 -8.89
N MET A 81 -7.82 -2.28 -8.74
CA MET A 81 -8.56 -2.72 -7.55
C MET A 81 -7.70 -2.62 -6.27
N GLY A 82 -6.39 -2.85 -6.37
CA GLY A 82 -5.43 -2.59 -5.29
C GLY A 82 -5.39 -1.13 -4.85
N ILE A 83 -5.32 -0.20 -5.81
CA ILE A 83 -5.38 1.25 -5.57
C ILE A 83 -6.69 1.65 -4.89
N ILE A 84 -7.82 1.16 -5.40
CA ILE A 84 -9.14 1.42 -4.83
C ILE A 84 -9.20 0.92 -3.38
N CYS A 85 -8.71 -0.31 -3.12
CA CYS A 85 -8.63 -0.84 -1.77
C CYS A 85 -7.78 0.05 -0.86
N ALA A 86 -6.63 0.54 -1.32
CA ALA A 86 -5.77 1.38 -0.51
C ALA A 86 -6.49 2.67 -0.08
N ILE A 87 -7.23 3.29 -1.00
CA ILE A 87 -8.02 4.50 -0.73
C ILE A 87 -9.15 4.20 0.27
N ILE A 88 -9.86 3.08 0.12
CA ILE A 88 -10.96 2.69 1.01
C ILE A 88 -10.46 2.35 2.43
N PHE A 89 -9.30 1.70 2.53
CA PHE A 89 -8.80 1.17 3.80
C PHE A 89 -7.84 2.11 4.56
N ARG A 90 -7.38 3.22 3.96
CA ARG A 90 -6.38 4.14 4.55
C ARG A 90 -6.67 4.61 5.98
N ASN A 91 -7.95 4.75 6.35
CA ASN A 91 -8.38 5.26 7.66
C ASN A 91 -8.96 4.18 8.58
N LYS A 92 -8.88 2.89 8.20
CA LYS A 92 -9.52 1.80 8.97
C LYS A 92 -8.64 1.19 10.05
N ASP A 93 -7.36 1.52 10.07
CA ASP A 93 -6.40 0.99 11.04
C ASP A 93 -5.76 2.16 11.82
N PRO A 94 -5.78 2.14 13.17
CA PRO A 94 -5.18 3.20 13.99
C PRO A 94 -3.69 3.37 13.70
N LYS A 95 -3.19 4.59 13.92
CA LYS A 95 -1.75 4.84 13.83
C LYS A 95 -1.01 4.06 14.92
N PRO A 96 0.18 3.50 14.63
CA PRO A 96 1.01 2.89 15.66
C PRO A 96 1.27 3.89 16.80
N PRO A 97 1.21 3.47 18.07
CA PRO A 97 1.54 4.35 19.19
C PRO A 97 2.98 4.83 19.05
N GLU A 98 3.21 6.12 19.32
CA GLU A 98 4.57 6.66 19.39
C GLU A 98 5.29 6.03 20.58
N LYS A 99 6.49 5.49 20.32
CA LYS A 99 7.31 4.89 21.37
C LYS A 99 7.94 6.00 22.19
N LYS A 100 7.35 6.35 23.33
CA LYS A 100 7.99 7.20 24.34
C LYS A 100 9.12 6.43 25.03
N TYR A 101 10.34 6.94 24.97
CA TYR A 101 11.47 6.36 25.68
C TYR A 101 11.58 6.92 27.10
N SER A 102 12.23 6.19 28.02
CA SER A 102 12.35 6.64 29.42
C SER A 102 13.05 7.99 29.55
N TRP A 103 14.06 8.24 28.72
CA TRP A 103 14.77 9.51 28.69
C TRP A 103 13.93 10.70 28.17
N GLU A 104 12.90 10.46 27.35
CA GLU A 104 11.95 11.51 26.95
C GLU A 104 11.00 11.89 28.11
N GLN A 105 10.70 10.94 29.01
CA GLN A 105 9.91 11.22 30.22
C GLN A 105 10.72 12.05 31.22
N ASP A 106 12.03 11.79 31.30
CA ASP A 106 12.94 12.56 32.15
C ASP A 106 13.08 14.00 31.63
N GLU A 107 13.16 14.22 30.31
CA GLU A 107 13.17 15.55 29.69
C GLU A 107 11.85 16.32 29.92
N ASP A 108 10.70 15.67 29.67
CA ASP A 108 9.36 16.25 29.90
C ASP A 108 9.22 16.70 31.37
N ALA A 109 9.64 15.86 32.34
CA ALA A 109 9.54 16.14 33.77
C ALA A 109 10.48 17.27 34.22
N VAL A 110 11.67 17.38 33.62
CA VAL A 110 12.61 18.48 33.89
C VAL A 110 12.07 19.79 33.33
N GLU A 111 11.49 19.78 32.13
CA GLU A 111 10.92 20.97 31.50
C GLU A 111 9.71 21.51 32.28
N GLU A 112 8.84 20.61 32.76
CA GLU A 112 7.68 20.94 33.61
C GLU A 112 8.14 21.59 34.94
N ASN A 113 9.09 20.99 35.66
CA ASN A 113 9.66 21.55 36.89
C ASN A 113 10.32 22.92 36.68
N VAL A 114 11.05 23.10 35.58
CA VAL A 114 11.70 24.38 35.24
C VAL A 114 10.67 25.45 34.89
N SER A 115 9.52 25.08 34.31
CA SER A 115 8.42 25.99 34.01
C SER A 115 7.69 26.46 35.27
N GLU A 116 7.45 25.57 36.24
CA GLU A 116 6.84 25.90 37.53
C GLU A 116 7.72 26.83 38.37
N LEU A 117 9.04 26.64 38.34
CA LEU A 117 10.00 27.49 39.06
C LEU A 117 10.15 28.90 38.48
N LYS A 118 9.65 29.14 37.26
CA LYS A 118 9.69 30.44 36.57
C LYS A 118 8.40 31.25 36.71
N MET A 119 7.36 30.70 37.35
CA MET A 119 6.15 31.42 37.76
C MET A 119 6.30 32.03 39.16
#